data_AF-A0A0C3AHX0-F1
#
_entry.id   AF-A0A0C3AHX0-F1
#
_cell.length_a   1.000
_cell.length_b   1.000
_cell.length_c   1.000
_cell.angle_alpha   90.00
_cell.angle_beta   90.00
_cell.angle_gamma   90.00
#
_symmetry.space_group_name_H-M   'P 1'
#
loop_
_entity.id
_entity.type
_entity.pdbx_description
1 polymer ?
#
loop_
_entity_poly.entity_id
_entity_poly.type
_entity_poly.pdbx_seq_one_letter_code
_entity_poly.pdbx_strand_id
1 'polypeptide(L)'
;MAQAPPTGPVRVISFFQKNSSVSDEEFRSHHEGEYREKAIALFKKHNGTYCSQTFTTSIPAEAVGETAGSKLEAWPYSLIITADFPSVKDAKAFWEDPEYAAATLDDATVAAQGSKMSVVFGREEVLIG
;
A
#
# COMPACT_ATOMS: atom_id res chain seq x y z
N MET A 1 -21.37 21.12 13.74
CA MET A 1 -19.98 21.58 13.98
C MET A 1 -19.07 20.65 13.20
N ALA A 2 -18.21 21.15 12.32
CA ALA A 2 -17.28 20.30 11.58
C ALA A 2 -16.20 19.77 12.55
N GLN A 3 -15.93 18.47 12.50
CA GLN A 3 -14.88 17.83 13.28
C GLN A 3 -13.54 18.44 12.88
N ALA A 4 -12.71 18.85 13.86
CA ALA A 4 -11.37 19.36 13.56
C ALA A 4 -10.60 18.30 12.76
N PRO A 5 -9.80 18.71 11.75
CA PRO A 5 -9.05 17.75 10.95
C PRO A 5 -8.15 16.93 11.87
N PRO A 6 -8.08 15.60 11.67
CA PRO A 6 -7.25 14.74 12.49
C PRO A 6 -5.80 15.22 12.46
N THR A 7 -5.24 15.45 13.65
CA THR A 7 -3.84 15.81 13.85
C THR A 7 -3.08 14.59 14.34
N GLY A 8 -2.04 14.16 13.63
CA GLY A 8 -1.22 13.02 14.04
C GLY A 8 -0.61 12.26 12.87
N PRO A 9 0.16 11.22 13.18
CA PRO A 9 0.72 10.33 12.18
C PRO A 9 -0.38 9.63 11.38
N VAL A 10 -0.06 9.30 10.14
CA VAL A 10 -0.98 8.68 9.19
C VAL A 10 -0.35 7.40 8.69
N ARG A 11 -1.11 6.30 8.74
CA ARG A 11 -0.74 5.03 8.11
C ARG A 11 -1.63 4.79 6.90
N VAL A 12 -1.00 4.56 5.76
CA VAL A 12 -1.67 4.29 4.50
C VAL A 12 -1.41 2.85 4.14
N ILE A 13 -2.47 2.11 3.83
CA ILE A 13 -2.39 0.72 3.39
C ILE A 13 -3.01 0.65 1.99
N SER A 14 -2.16 0.37 1.01
CA SER A 14 -2.54 0.29 -0.40
C SER A 14 -2.52 -1.16 -0.86
N PHE A 15 -3.59 -1.57 -1.53
CA PHE A 15 -3.77 -2.92 -2.04
C PHE A 15 -3.70 -2.91 -3.56
N PHE A 16 -2.76 -3.68 -4.10
CA PHE A 16 -2.49 -3.75 -5.53
C PHE A 16 -2.79 -5.15 -6.05
N GLN A 17 -3.54 -5.21 -7.13
CA GLN A 17 -3.77 -6.42 -7.89
C GLN A 17 -2.84 -6.39 -9.11
N LYS A 18 -2.11 -7.47 -9.35
CA LYS A 18 -1.30 -7.62 -10.55
C LYS A 18 -2.19 -7.85 -11.78
N ASN A 19 -1.77 -7.36 -12.94
CA ASN A 19 -2.41 -7.71 -14.21
C ASN A 19 -2.30 -9.23 -14.47
N SER A 20 -3.41 -9.87 -14.85
CA SER A 20 -3.44 -11.32 -15.12
C SER A 20 -2.51 -11.75 -16.26
N SER A 21 -2.11 -10.84 -17.15
CA SER A 21 -1.16 -11.12 -18.23
C SER A 21 0.31 -11.11 -17.79
N VAL A 22 0.60 -10.64 -16.58
CA VAL A 22 1.96 -10.51 -16.04
C VAL A 22 2.24 -11.69 -15.12
N SER A 23 3.45 -12.25 -15.15
CA SER A 23 3.84 -13.34 -14.24
C SER A 23 4.12 -12.83 -12.82
N ASP A 24 4.07 -13.70 -11.79
CA ASP A 24 4.42 -13.28 -10.42
C ASP A 24 5.87 -12.82 -10.31
N GLU A 25 6.77 -13.49 -11.03
CA GLU A 25 8.20 -13.15 -11.06
C GLU A 25 8.43 -11.77 -11.69
N GLU A 26 7.81 -11.49 -12.82
CA GLU A 26 7.90 -10.19 -13.51
C GLU A 26 7.34 -9.06 -12.63
N PHE A 27 6.19 -9.27 -12.00
CA PHE A 27 5.58 -8.28 -11.11
C PHE A 27 6.44 -7.99 -9.87
N ARG A 28 7.04 -9.02 -9.27
CA ARG A 28 7.98 -8.87 -8.16
C ARG A 28 9.26 -8.16 -8.61
N SER A 29 9.83 -8.56 -9.75
CA SER A 29 11.05 -7.96 -10.29
C SER A 29 10.89 -6.46 -10.55
N HIS A 30 9.74 -6.05 -11.12
CA HIS A 30 9.41 -4.63 -11.32
C HIS A 30 9.40 -3.84 -10.00
N HIS A 31 8.72 -4.37 -8.97
CA HIS A 31 8.57 -3.69 -7.67
C HIS A 31 9.83 -3.72 -6.82
N GLU A 32 10.60 -4.82 -6.84
CA GLU A 32 11.83 -4.98 -6.07
C GLU A 32 13.04 -4.29 -6.74
N GLY A 33 12.97 -4.08 -8.06
CA GLY A 33 14.00 -3.42 -8.86
C GLY A 33 13.89 -1.89 -8.84
N GLU A 34 13.77 -1.28 -10.01
CA GLU A 34 13.84 0.19 -10.16
C GLU A 34 12.76 0.93 -9.36
N TYR A 35 11.57 0.34 -9.22
CA TYR A 35 10.48 0.99 -8.49
C TYR A 35 10.80 1.17 -7.01
N ARG A 36 11.48 0.19 -6.38
CA ARG A 36 11.86 0.26 -4.97
C ARG A 36 12.74 1.46 -4.67
N GLU A 37 13.76 1.70 -5.49
CA GLU A 37 14.69 2.81 -5.27
C GLU A 37 14.00 4.16 -5.44
N LYS A 38 13.19 4.30 -6.51
CA LYS A 38 12.38 5.49 -6.75
C LYS A 38 11.39 5.75 -5.61
N ALA A 39 10.69 4.72 -5.16
CA ALA A 39 9.75 4.82 -4.04
C ALA A 39 10.46 5.23 -2.74
N ILE A 40 11.61 4.64 -2.40
CA ILE A 40 12.38 5.03 -1.21
C ILE A 40 12.80 6.50 -1.27
N ALA A 41 13.26 6.98 -2.44
CA ALA A 41 13.64 8.38 -2.61
C ALA A 41 12.44 9.32 -2.40
N LEU A 42 11.28 8.98 -2.99
CA LEU A 42 10.02 9.72 -2.81
C LEU A 42 9.57 9.74 -1.35
N PHE A 43 9.58 8.60 -0.65
CA PHE A 43 9.21 8.55 0.76
C PHE A 43 10.12 9.42 1.61
N LYS A 44 11.45 9.38 1.39
CA LYS A 44 12.40 10.25 2.11
C LYS A 44 12.17 11.74 1.83
N LYS A 45 11.86 12.10 0.59
CA LYS A 45 11.57 13.49 0.17
C LYS A 45 10.36 14.08 0.91
N HIS A 46 9.37 13.23 1.23
CA HIS A 46 8.11 13.63 1.88
C HIS A 46 7.99 13.15 3.33
N ASN A 47 9.11 13.04 4.04
CA ASN A 47 9.15 12.67 5.46
C ASN A 47 8.46 11.34 5.80
N GLY A 48 8.38 10.38 4.87
CA GLY A 48 7.90 9.03 5.15
C GLY A 48 8.77 8.34 6.19
N THR A 49 8.17 7.91 7.29
CA THR A 49 8.89 7.31 8.44
C THR A 49 9.02 5.79 8.30
N TYR A 50 8.10 5.18 7.57
CA TYR A 50 8.08 3.75 7.31
C TYR A 50 7.47 3.49 5.95
N CYS A 51 8.02 2.51 5.22
CA CYS A 51 7.40 1.94 4.04
C CYS A 51 7.74 0.46 3.96
N SER A 52 6.75 -0.39 3.73
CA SER A 52 6.93 -1.81 3.46
C SER A 52 6.09 -2.28 2.28
N GLN A 53 6.61 -3.27 1.58
CA GLN A 53 5.96 -3.98 0.50
C GLN A 53 5.84 -5.44 0.90
N THR A 54 4.62 -5.97 0.90
CA THR A 54 4.32 -7.36 1.22
C THR A 54 3.65 -8.00 0.02
N PHE A 55 4.39 -8.82 -0.72
CA PHE A 55 3.81 -9.63 -1.79
C PHE A 55 2.95 -10.73 -1.19
N THR A 56 1.70 -10.79 -1.62
CA THR A 56 0.75 -11.78 -1.17
C THR A 56 0.71 -12.92 -2.16
N THR A 57 0.98 -14.12 -1.67
CA THR A 57 0.56 -15.34 -2.35
C THR A 57 -0.96 -15.38 -2.30
N SER A 58 -1.63 -15.58 -3.43
CA SER A 58 -3.07 -15.86 -3.46
C SER A 58 -3.37 -16.97 -2.46
N ILE A 59 -4.31 -16.73 -1.54
CA ILE A 59 -4.87 -17.82 -0.74
C ILE A 59 -5.69 -18.64 -1.73
N PRO A 60 -5.32 -19.91 -2.00
CA PRO A 60 -6.09 -20.74 -2.92
C PRO A 60 -7.54 -20.81 -2.43
N ALA A 61 -8.52 -20.78 -3.34
CA ALA A 61 -9.94 -20.77 -2.95
C ALA A 61 -10.32 -21.99 -2.10
N GLU A 62 -9.55 -23.08 -2.20
CA GLU A 62 -9.65 -24.30 -1.38
C GLU A 62 -9.07 -24.16 0.04
N ALA A 63 -8.16 -23.21 0.28
CA ALA A 63 -7.64 -22.88 1.61
C ALA A 63 -8.56 -21.89 2.35
N VAL A 64 -9.57 -21.37 1.66
CA VAL A 64 -10.60 -20.48 2.20
C VAL A 64 -11.69 -21.33 2.90
N GLY A 65 -11.51 -21.55 4.21
CA GLY A 65 -12.45 -22.30 5.05
C GLY A 65 -13.38 -21.41 5.89
N GLU A 66 -14.28 -22.04 6.65
CA GLU A 66 -14.98 -21.39 7.75
C GLU A 66 -13.98 -21.07 8.86
N THR A 67 -13.84 -19.79 9.20
CA THR A 67 -13.17 -19.37 10.44
C THR A 67 -14.20 -19.17 11.53
N ALA A 68 -13.76 -19.04 12.78
CA ALA A 68 -14.64 -18.71 13.90
C ALA A 68 -15.40 -17.36 13.73
N GLY A 69 -15.01 -16.52 12.75
CA GLY A 69 -15.61 -15.21 12.49
C GLY A 69 -16.50 -15.11 11.25
N SER A 70 -16.20 -15.87 10.18
CA SER A 70 -17.00 -15.96 8.94
C SER A 70 -16.31 -16.87 7.91
N LYS A 71 -16.98 -17.09 6.76
CA LYS A 71 -16.33 -17.57 5.54
C LYS A 71 -15.27 -16.54 5.11
N LEU A 72 -14.02 -16.97 4.98
CA LEU A 72 -12.99 -16.14 4.36
C LEU A 72 -13.38 -15.91 2.88
N GLU A 73 -12.96 -14.79 2.29
CA GLU A 73 -13.11 -14.55 0.86
C GLU A 73 -11.76 -14.72 0.17
N ALA A 74 -11.79 -15.05 -1.13
CA ALA A 74 -10.56 -15.09 -1.92
C ALA A 74 -9.88 -13.72 -1.89
N TRP A 75 -8.59 -13.70 -1.55
CA TRP A 75 -7.80 -12.47 -1.49
C TRP A 75 -7.28 -12.13 -2.90
N PRO A 76 -7.78 -11.07 -3.56
CA PRO A 76 -7.48 -10.82 -4.97
C PRO A 76 -6.22 -9.97 -5.18
N TYR A 77 -5.62 -9.45 -4.11
CA TYR A 77 -4.45 -8.58 -4.21
C TYR A 77 -3.16 -9.40 -4.22
N SER A 78 -2.17 -8.90 -4.94
CA SER A 78 -0.84 -9.50 -5.10
C SER A 78 0.23 -8.76 -4.31
N LEU A 79 -0.07 -7.53 -3.88
CA LEU A 79 0.85 -6.69 -3.12
C LEU A 79 0.09 -5.78 -2.15
N ILE A 80 0.61 -5.67 -0.94
CA ILE A 80 0.20 -4.70 0.08
C ILE A 80 1.37 -3.75 0.30
N ILE A 81 1.14 -2.44 0.17
CA ILE A 81 2.11 -1.42 0.55
C ILE A 81 1.60 -0.72 1.80
N THR A 82 2.41 -0.69 2.85
CA THR A 82 2.13 0.09 4.06
C THR A 82 3.10 1.24 4.13
N ALA A 83 2.60 2.46 4.36
CA ALA A 83 3.43 3.64 4.49
C ALA A 83 2.97 4.52 5.66
N ASP A 84 3.93 5.02 6.44
CA ASP A 84 3.66 5.93 7.54
C ASP A 84 4.23 7.32 7.27
N PHE A 85 3.43 8.32 7.60
CA PHE A 85 3.78 9.73 7.53
C PHE A 85 3.56 10.40 8.88
N PRO A 86 4.36 11.41 9.26
CA PRO A 86 4.23 12.08 10.55
C PRO A 86 3.01 13.02 10.59
N SER A 87 2.46 13.40 9.43
CA SER A 87 1.23 14.18 9.35
C SER A 87 0.45 13.95 8.05
N VAL A 88 -0.82 14.33 8.06
CA VAL A 88 -1.68 14.39 6.85
C VAL A 88 -1.08 15.29 5.78
N LYS A 89 -0.37 16.37 6.18
CA LYS A 89 0.25 17.30 5.25
C LYS A 89 1.38 16.63 4.47
N ASP A 90 2.22 15.85 5.14
CA ASP A 90 3.33 15.12 4.52
C ASP A 90 2.80 14.03 3.58
N ALA A 91 1.79 13.27 4.02
CA ALA A 91 1.13 12.27 3.17
C ALA A 91 0.51 12.92 1.91
N LYS A 92 -0.15 14.07 2.07
CA LYS A 92 -0.72 14.83 0.95
C LYS A 92 0.36 15.34 -0.01
N ALA A 93 1.46 15.88 0.51
CA ALA A 93 2.57 16.34 -0.32
C ALA A 93 3.18 15.21 -1.15
N PHE A 94 3.25 14.00 -0.60
CA PHE A 94 3.69 12.81 -1.31
C PHE A 94 2.79 12.48 -2.52
N TRP A 95 1.46 12.48 -2.35
CA TRP A 95 0.54 12.15 -3.44
C TRP A 95 0.41 13.25 -4.50
N GLU A 96 0.65 14.50 -4.12
CA GLU A 96 0.65 15.64 -5.04
C GLU A 96 2.00 15.80 -5.77
N ASP A 97 3.00 14.96 -5.47
CA ASP A 97 4.29 15.01 -6.15
C ASP A 97 4.18 14.49 -7.60
N PRO A 98 4.62 15.29 -8.60
CA PRO A 98 4.65 14.85 -10.00
C PRO A 98 5.48 13.56 -10.23
N GLU A 99 6.53 13.34 -9.45
CA GLU A 99 7.36 12.13 -9.54
C GLU A 99 6.58 10.89 -9.04
N TYR A 100 5.70 11.06 -8.05
CA TYR A 100 4.79 10.00 -7.62
C TYR A 100 3.73 9.70 -8.69
N ALA A 101 3.18 10.74 -9.32
CA ALA A 101 2.25 10.57 -10.45
C ALA A 101 2.92 9.85 -11.64
N ALA A 102 4.19 10.15 -11.94
CA ALA A 102 4.95 9.45 -12.97
C ALA A 102 5.20 7.98 -12.58
N ALA A 103 5.63 7.71 -11.36
CA ALA A 103 5.88 6.34 -10.88
C ALA A 103 4.61 5.47 -10.90
N THR A 104 3.45 6.06 -10.59
CA THR A 104 2.16 5.35 -10.63
C THR A 104 1.66 5.09 -12.06
N LEU A 105 2.00 5.94 -13.03
CA LEU A 105 1.74 5.67 -14.44
C LEU A 105 2.60 4.52 -14.96
N ASP A 106 3.87 4.46 -14.57
CA ASP A 106 4.76 3.35 -14.92
C ASP A 106 4.24 2.02 -14.34
N ASP A 107 3.77 2.03 -13.09
CA ASP A 107 3.15 0.89 -12.41
C ASP A 107 1.85 0.40 -13.07
N ALA A 108 1.09 1.29 -13.73
CA ALA A 108 -0.18 0.94 -14.36
C ALA A 108 -0.01 -0.09 -15.51
N THR A 109 1.23 -0.32 -15.98
CA THR A 109 1.53 -1.34 -16.99
C THR A 109 1.54 -2.76 -16.43
N VAL A 110 1.93 -2.93 -15.16
CA VAL A 110 2.03 -4.23 -14.48
C VAL A 110 0.91 -4.48 -13.46
N ALA A 111 0.25 -3.41 -12.99
CA ALA A 111 -0.91 -3.47 -12.13
C ALA A 111 -2.21 -3.66 -12.94
N ALA A 112 -3.17 -4.40 -12.40
CA ALA A 112 -4.52 -4.43 -12.92
C ALA A 112 -5.24 -3.10 -12.61
N GLN A 113 -6.22 -2.72 -13.44
CA GLN A 113 -7.15 -1.65 -13.09
C GLN A 113 -7.93 -2.04 -11.83
N GLY A 114 -7.67 -1.37 -10.70
CA GLY A 114 -8.41 -1.65 -9.47
C GLY A 114 -7.68 -1.44 -8.14
N SER A 115 -6.60 -0.65 -8.09
CA SER A 115 -5.91 -0.34 -6.83
C SER A 115 -6.90 0.19 -5.79
N LYS A 116 -7.01 -0.50 -4.65
CA LYS A 116 -7.80 0.00 -3.51
C LYS A 116 -6.84 0.60 -2.49
N MET A 117 -6.98 1.89 -2.24
CA MET A 117 -6.26 2.58 -1.18
C MET A 117 -7.16 2.66 0.05
N SER A 118 -6.66 2.20 1.19
CA SER A 118 -7.28 2.40 2.50
C SER A 118 -6.38 3.29 3.34
N VAL A 119 -6.91 4.41 3.81
CA VAL A 119 -6.17 5.32 4.69
C VAL A 119 -6.68 5.11 6.12
N VAL A 120 -5.77 4.81 7.03
CA VAL A 120 -6.08 4.63 8.45
C VAL A 120 -5.39 5.73 9.25
N PHE A 121 -6.20 6.50 9.96
CA PHE A 121 -5.70 7.42 10.98
C PHE A 121 -5.55 6.63 12.27
N GLY A 122 -4.36 6.07 12.49
CA GLY A 122 -4.04 5.30 13.68
C GLY A 122 -3.23 6.13 14.64
N ARG A 123 -3.63 6.14 15.92
CA ARG A 123 -2.70 6.43 17.01
C ARG A 123 -2.05 5.11 17.38
N GLU A 124 -0.74 5.00 17.18
CA GLU A 124 -0.02 3.85 17.72
C GLU A 124 0.00 3.97 19.25
N GLU A 125 -0.70 3.06 19.92
CA GLU A 125 -0.67 2.92 21.37
C GLU A 125 0.08 1.62 21.69
N VAL A 126 1.28 1.76 22.25
CA VAL A 126 2.03 0.62 22.78
C VAL A 126 1.38 0.21 24.10
N LEU A 127 0.51 -0.80 24.03
CA LEU A 127 -0.15 -1.41 25.19
C LEU A 127 0.76 -2.49 25.80
N ILE A 128 1.97 -2.12 26.23
CA ILE A 128 2.82 -3.01 27.01
C ILE A 128 3.36 -2.27 28.22
N GLY A 129 2.86 -2.69 29.38
CA GLY A 129 3.49 -2.61 30.70
C GLY A 129 3.63 -4.03 31.23
#